data_AF-A0A7J7WKR3-F1
#
_entry.id   AF-A0A7J7WKR3-F1
#
_cell.length_a   1.000
_cell.length_b   1.000
_cell.length_c   1.000
_cell.angle_alpha   90.00
_cell.angle_beta   90.00
_cell.angle_gamma   90.00
#
_symmetry.space_group_name_H-M   'P 1'
#
loop_
_entity.id
_entity.type
_entity.pdbx_description
1 polymer ?
#
loop_
_entity_poly.entity_id
_entity_poly.type
_entity_poly.pdbx_seq_one_letter_code
_entity_poly.pdbx_strand_id
1 'polypeptide(L)'
;MATPIAGSRPALALNGLMAADRGRRILGVCGMHPDHQEALKKNRVLLAKQLLLSELLEHLLEQDIITFEMREHIQAKVGSFNQNVELLNLLPKRGPRAFDAFCEALYS
;
A
#
# COMPACT_ATOMS: atom_id res chain seq x y z
N MET A 1 9.55 -37.23 -57.57
CA MET A 1 8.80 -35.96 -57.44
C MET A 1 8.19 -35.92 -56.04
N ALA A 2 8.46 -34.81 -55.32
CA ALA A 2 7.87 -34.21 -54.11
C ALA A 2 7.43 -35.07 -52.88
N THR A 3 8.02 -34.74 -51.73
CA THR A 3 7.53 -34.91 -50.35
C THR A 3 6.40 -33.91 -50.02
N PRO A 4 5.63 -34.14 -48.95
CA PRO A 4 5.63 -33.20 -47.82
C PRO A 4 5.53 -33.94 -46.46
N ILE A 5 6.49 -33.83 -45.54
CA ILE A 5 6.60 -32.90 -44.39
C ILE A 5 5.30 -32.16 -43.99
N ALA A 6 4.82 -32.39 -42.76
CA ALA A 6 4.52 -31.34 -41.77
C ALA A 6 3.89 -31.96 -40.52
N GLY A 7 4.61 -31.91 -39.40
CA GLY A 7 4.04 -32.16 -38.08
C GLY A 7 3.15 -31.01 -37.63
N SER A 8 2.23 -31.28 -36.71
CA SER A 8 1.74 -30.32 -35.72
C SER A 8 0.75 -30.99 -34.74
N ARG A 9 1.24 -31.24 -33.53
CA ARG A 9 0.51 -31.05 -32.27
C ARG A 9 1.20 -29.83 -31.61
N PRO A 10 0.51 -28.94 -30.87
CA PRO A 10 -0.54 -29.27 -29.91
C PRO A 10 -1.81 -28.40 -29.98
N ALA A 11 -2.89 -28.94 -29.40
CA ALA A 11 -4.12 -28.23 -29.11
C ALA A 11 -3.83 -27.08 -28.13
N LEU A 12 -4.04 -25.85 -28.59
CA LEU A 12 -4.06 -24.66 -27.75
C LEU A 12 -5.21 -24.79 -26.75
N ALA A 13 -4.87 -24.96 -25.49
CA ALA A 13 -5.79 -24.75 -24.38
C ALA A 13 -6.13 -23.25 -24.35
N LEU A 14 -7.28 -22.91 -24.93
CA LEU A 14 -7.87 -21.59 -24.83
C LEU A 14 -8.45 -21.46 -23.42
N ASN A 15 -7.57 -21.20 -22.46
CA ASN A 15 -7.93 -20.89 -21.09
C ASN A 15 -8.82 -19.65 -21.12
N GLY A 16 -10.09 -19.85 -20.77
CA GLY A 16 -11.10 -18.81 -20.68
C GLY A 16 -10.65 -17.72 -19.70
N LEU A 17 -10.30 -16.57 -20.26
CA LEU A 17 -10.12 -15.34 -19.52
C LEU A 17 -11.52 -14.80 -19.17
N MET A 18 -12.09 -15.29 -18.06
CA MET A 18 -13.14 -14.58 -17.34
C MET A 18 -12.55 -14.04 -16.05
N ALA A 19 -11.75 -12.97 -16.17
CA ALA A 19 -11.44 -12.14 -15.02
C ALA A 19 -12.64 -11.22 -14.78
N ALA A 20 -13.26 -11.41 -13.63
CA ALA A 20 -14.52 -10.82 -13.24
C ALA A 20 -14.55 -9.29 -13.39
N ASP A 21 -15.58 -8.82 -14.09
CA ASP A 21 -16.13 -7.48 -13.94
C ASP A 21 -16.72 -7.36 -12.52
N ARG A 22 -15.86 -7.15 -11.52
CA ARG A 22 -16.30 -6.75 -10.18
C ARG A 22 -16.47 -5.25 -10.17
N GLY A 23 -17.66 -4.81 -10.58
CA GLY A 23 -18.35 -3.62 -10.08
C GLY A 23 -17.41 -2.48 -9.68
N ARG A 24 -16.87 -1.78 -10.67
CA ARG A 24 -16.12 -0.55 -10.46
C ARG A 24 -17.10 0.56 -10.05
N ARG A 25 -17.52 0.56 -8.79
CA ARG A 25 -18.02 1.77 -8.14
C ARG A 25 -16.82 2.71 -8.02
N ILE A 26 -16.64 3.58 -9.02
CA ILE A 26 -15.77 4.75 -8.92
C ILE A 26 -16.45 5.72 -7.95
N LEU A 27 -16.34 5.43 -6.66
CA LEU A 27 -16.25 6.49 -5.66
C LEU A 27 -14.81 6.97 -5.79
N GLY A 28 -14.63 8.21 -6.24
CA GLY A 28 -13.32 8.83 -6.40
C GLY A 28 -12.48 8.51 -5.16
N VAL A 29 -11.40 7.74 -5.36
CA VAL A 29 -10.57 7.27 -4.25
C VAL A 29 -9.82 8.49 -3.74
N CYS A 30 -10.38 9.18 -2.74
CA CYS A 30 -9.72 10.25 -2.01
C CYS A 30 -8.61 9.73 -1.08
N GLY A 31 -8.14 8.50 -1.31
CA GLY A 31 -7.20 7.76 -0.47
C GLY A 31 -5.91 7.40 -1.20
N MET A 32 -5.01 6.72 -0.50
CA MET A 32 -3.73 6.25 -1.02
C MET A 32 -3.91 5.25 -2.19
N HIS A 33 -2.97 5.23 -3.15
CA HIS A 33 -2.98 4.27 -4.26
C HIS A 33 -3.01 2.81 -3.77
N PRO A 34 -3.81 1.90 -4.38
CA PRO A 34 -3.95 0.52 -3.90
C PRO A 34 -2.61 -0.23 -3.79
N ASP A 35 -1.68 -0.02 -4.72
CA ASP A 35 -0.36 -0.67 -4.66
C ASP A 35 0.47 -0.22 -3.44
N HIS A 36 0.39 1.06 -3.09
CA HIS A 36 1.03 1.61 -1.89
C HIS A 36 0.39 1.03 -0.62
N GLN A 37 -0.95 0.88 -0.60
CA GLN A 37 -1.64 0.24 0.52
C GLN A 37 -1.22 -1.22 0.68
N GLU A 38 -1.09 -1.97 -0.41
CA GLU A 38 -0.63 -3.35 -0.37
C GLU A 38 0.83 -3.47 0.09
N ALA A 39 1.70 -2.53 -0.30
CA ALA A 39 3.07 -2.46 0.20
C ALA A 39 3.12 -2.24 1.72
N LEU A 40 2.31 -1.31 2.25
CA LEU A 40 2.20 -1.08 3.70
C LEU A 40 1.66 -2.32 4.44
N LYS A 41 0.66 -3.02 3.87
CA LYS A 41 0.08 -4.23 4.47
C LYS A 41 1.08 -5.37 4.53
N LYS A 42 1.77 -5.65 3.42
CA LYS A 42 2.76 -6.75 3.32
C LYS A 42 3.92 -6.55 4.30
N ASN A 43 4.37 -5.30 4.44
CA ASN A 43 5.50 -4.97 5.30
C ASN A 43 5.09 -4.55 6.72
N ARG A 44 3.79 -4.58 7.05
CA ARG A 44 3.23 -3.99 8.27
C ARG A 44 3.95 -4.41 9.55
N VAL A 45 4.20 -5.70 9.73
CA VAL A 45 4.82 -6.23 10.96
C VAL A 45 6.29 -5.79 11.07
N LEU A 46 7.00 -5.76 9.94
CA LEU A 46 8.40 -5.33 9.89
C LEU A 46 8.50 -3.84 10.19
N LEU A 47 7.71 -3.02 9.49
CA LEU A 47 7.62 -1.58 9.72
C LEU A 47 7.24 -1.29 11.17
N ALA A 48 6.20 -1.93 11.72
CA ALA A 48 5.78 -1.68 13.10
C ALA A 48 6.86 -1.96 14.15
N LYS A 49 7.82 -2.85 13.87
CA LYS A 49 8.94 -3.17 14.77
C LYS A 49 10.13 -2.23 14.64
N GLN A 50 10.37 -1.67 13.44
CA GLN A 50 11.59 -0.93 13.13
C GLN A 50 11.39 0.59 13.04
N LEU A 51 10.15 1.07 12.90
CA LEU A 51 9.89 2.49 12.75
C LEU A 51 10.17 3.28 14.04
N LEU A 52 10.92 4.37 13.89
CA LEU A 52 11.12 5.40 14.91
C LEU A 52 9.97 6.41 14.84
N LEU A 53 8.94 6.17 15.65
CA LEU A 53 7.69 6.92 15.55
C LEU A 53 7.83 8.43 15.77
N SER A 54 8.70 8.85 16.69
CA SER A 54 8.85 10.25 17.09
C SER A 54 9.22 11.14 15.91
N GLU A 55 10.27 10.75 15.18
CA GLU A 55 10.79 11.47 14.01
C GLU A 55 9.78 11.43 12.86
N LEU A 56 9.18 10.26 12.62
CA LEU A 56 8.15 10.09 11.58
C LEU A 56 6.93 11.00 11.80
N LEU A 57 6.43 11.10 13.02
CA LEU A 57 5.27 11.95 13.31
C LEU A 57 5.60 13.43 13.13
N GLU A 58 6.83 13.86 13.38
CA GLU A 58 7.27 15.24 13.16
C GLU A 58 7.30 15.58 11.67
N HIS A 59 7.96 14.76 10.84
CA HIS A 59 7.98 14.94 9.39
C HIS A 59 6.57 14.91 8.77
N LEU A 60 5.70 14.01 9.23
CA LEU A 60 4.33 13.93 8.72
C LEU A 60 3.44 15.09 9.18
N LEU A 61 3.75 15.74 10.31
CA LEU A 61 3.10 16.98 10.73
C LEU A 61 3.55 18.16 9.85
N GLU A 62 4.85 18.27 9.58
CA GLU A 62 5.42 19.34 8.73
C GLU A 62 4.86 19.29 7.30
N GLN A 63 4.57 18.10 6.79
CA GLN A 63 3.98 17.89 5.46
C GLN A 63 2.44 17.99 5.45
N ASP A 64 1.81 18.39 6.57
CA ASP A 64 0.36 18.45 6.77
C ASP A 64 -0.36 17.11 6.47
N ILE A 65 0.36 15.98 6.56
CA ILE A 65 -0.20 14.65 6.32
C ILE A 65 -0.99 14.20 7.52
N ILE A 66 -0.55 14.50 8.74
CA ILE A 66 -1.30 14.23 9.98
C ILE A 66 -1.53 15.53 10.74
N THR A 67 -2.50 15.56 11.66
CA THR A 67 -2.71 16.71 12.57
C THR A 67 -2.15 16.41 13.95
N PHE A 68 -1.98 17.46 14.77
CA PHE A 68 -1.53 17.30 16.16
C PHE A 68 -2.44 16.36 16.96
N GLU A 69 -3.76 16.50 16.82
CA GLU A 69 -4.75 15.62 17.47
C GLU A 69 -4.53 14.14 17.12
N MET A 70 -4.16 13.85 15.88
CA MET A 70 -3.91 12.49 15.42
C MET A 70 -2.59 11.94 15.98
N ARG A 71 -1.56 12.78 16.05
CA ARG A 71 -0.30 12.45 16.74
C ARG A 71 -0.56 12.09 18.20
N GLU A 72 -1.33 12.91 18.92
CA GLU A 72 -1.69 12.64 20.31
C GLU A 72 -2.47 11.33 20.45
N HIS A 73 -3.45 11.08 19.58
CA HIS A 73 -4.21 9.83 19.59
C HIS A 73 -3.35 8.60 19.30
N ILE A 74 -2.37 8.71 18.40
CA ILE A 74 -1.40 7.65 18.13
C ILE A 74 -0.52 7.43 19.36
N GLN A 75 0.04 8.50 19.94
CA GLN A 75 0.92 8.42 21.12
C GLN A 75 0.20 7.92 22.38
N ALA A 76 -1.12 8.13 22.47
CA ALA A 76 -1.94 7.59 23.56
C ALA A 76 -2.04 6.06 23.55
N LYS A 77 -1.69 5.37 22.44
CA LYS A 77 -1.65 3.90 22.42
C LYS A 77 -0.50 3.37 23.27
N VAL A 78 -0.75 2.29 24.01
CA VAL A 78 0.25 1.64 24.86
C VAL A 78 1.24 0.86 24.00
N GLY A 79 2.52 1.25 24.06
CA GLY A 79 3.64 0.55 23.45
C GLY A 79 3.93 0.99 22.01
N SER A 80 5.22 1.17 21.70
CA SER A 80 5.71 1.67 20.39
C SER A 80 5.17 0.88 19.20
N PHE A 81 5.08 -0.44 19.32
CA PHE A 81 4.52 -1.29 18.27
C PHE A 81 3.07 -0.91 17.94
N ASN A 82 2.20 -0.74 18.95
CA ASN A 82 0.79 -0.40 18.71
C ASN A 82 0.64 1.01 18.16
N GLN A 83 1.46 1.94 18.61
CA GLN A 83 1.50 3.29 18.07
C GLN A 83 1.90 3.27 16.57
N ASN A 84 2.96 2.55 16.21
CA ASN A 84 3.38 2.37 14.82
C ASN A 84 2.30 1.71 13.96
N VAL A 85 1.63 0.69 14.49
CA VAL A 85 0.51 0.02 13.81
C VAL A 85 -0.64 1.00 13.55
N GLU A 86 -0.93 1.89 14.50
CA GLU A 86 -1.97 2.90 14.35
C GLU A 86 -1.61 3.93 13.27
N LEU A 87 -0.36 4.39 13.24
CA LEU A 87 0.14 5.24 12.16
C LEU A 87 -0.02 4.58 10.79
N LEU A 88 0.42 3.32 10.65
CA LEU A 88 0.32 2.56 9.39
C LEU A 88 -1.13 2.34 8.93
N ASN A 89 -2.09 2.23 9.87
CA ASN A 89 -3.52 2.18 9.58
C ASN A 89 -4.10 3.51 9.11
N LEU A 90 -3.48 4.61 9.54
CA LEU A 90 -3.96 5.95 9.29
C LEU A 90 -3.57 6.42 7.90
N LEU A 91 -2.33 6.16 7.47
CA LEU A 91 -1.77 6.63 6.19
C LEU A 91 -2.69 6.39 4.98
N PRO A 92 -3.31 5.20 4.77
CA PRO A 92 -4.19 4.97 3.62
C PRO A 92 -5.39 5.93 3.52
N LYS A 93 -5.82 6.50 4.66
CA LYS A 93 -6.97 7.40 4.77
C LYS A 93 -6.61 8.87 4.53
N ARG A 94 -5.32 9.22 4.47
CA ARG A 94 -4.85 10.61 4.38
C ARG A 94 -4.67 11.11 2.95
N GLY A 95 -4.82 10.23 1.96
CA GLY A 95 -4.76 10.57 0.55
C GLY A 95 -3.50 10.07 -0.15
N PRO A 96 -3.33 10.40 -1.44
CA PRO A 96 -2.25 9.88 -2.27
C PRO A 96 -0.85 10.33 -1.81
N ARG A 97 -0.71 11.59 -1.35
CA ARG A 97 0.57 12.17 -0.91
C ARG A 97 1.12 11.55 0.39
N ALA A 98 0.28 10.87 1.16
CA ALA A 98 0.66 10.33 2.46
C ALA A 98 1.72 9.22 2.35
N PHE A 99 1.73 8.47 1.24
CA PHE A 99 2.74 7.44 1.03
C PHE A 99 4.11 8.05 0.72
N ASP A 100 4.15 9.03 -0.19
CA ASP A 100 5.39 9.66 -0.61
C ASP A 100 6.05 10.40 0.57
N ALA A 101 5.26 11.19 1.32
CA ALA A 101 5.73 11.86 2.53
C ALA A 101 6.18 10.86 3.62
N PHE A 102 5.50 9.71 3.75
CA PHE A 102 5.96 8.65 4.64
C PHE A 102 7.31 8.09 4.19
N CYS A 103 7.49 7.83 2.90
CA CYS A 103 8.76 7.38 2.36
C CYS A 103 9.87 8.42 2.55
N GLU A 104 9.62 9.71 2.30
CA GLU A 104 10.58 10.79 2.56
C GLU A 104 11.02 10.80 4.03
N ALA A 105 10.08 10.65 4.96
CA ALA A 105 10.35 10.56 6.39
C ALA A 105 11.15 9.30 6.81
N LEU A 106 11.23 8.26 5.98
CA LEU A 106 12.09 7.09 6.25
C LEU A 106 13.55 7.31 5.84
N TYR A 107 13.81 8.29 4.97
CA TYR A 107 15.15 8.61 4.46
C TYR A 107 15.73 9.90 5.05
N SER A 108 14.97 10.60 5.89
CA SER A 108 15.41 11.82 6.58
C SER A 108 16.13 11.52 7.88
#